data_AF-A0A3D0SDZ3-F1
#
_entry.id   AF-A0A3D0SDZ3-F1
#
_cell.length_a   1.000
_cell.length_b   1.000
_cell.length_c   1.000
_cell.angle_alpha   90.00
_cell.angle_beta   90.00
_cell.angle_gamma   90.00
#
_symmetry.space_group_name_H-M   'P 1'
#
loop_
_entity.id
_entity.type
_entity.pdbx_description
1 polymer ?
#
loop_
_entity_poly.entity_id
_entity_poly.type
_entity_poly.pdbx_seq_one_letter_code
_entity_poly.pdbx_strand_id
1 'polypeptide(L)'
;MHVKFSVLLCAAFMLGACSNEQAVERASEKTLSAPLTASGEIVSLDSASVSPPSIRGMWQMKVQFLVPENTNVSEGDMLLKFDGQQLQTKLIEQQSELDAEKKNFEKELLENEARAEELKLALAEAQMNYEKEKRLAEIVDISTKRVEKEKQQKEFEIAKAKLNQATQQAKQFAETRELNEQLAQSKINRLQSKLGQTQRD
;
A
#
# COMPACT_ATOMS: atom_id res chain seq x y z
N MET A 1 -13.62 -140.18 11.02
CA MET A 1 -13.08 -141.50 10.68
C MET A 1 -11.77 -141.29 9.91
N HIS A 2 -10.62 -141.49 10.58
CA HIS A 2 -9.20 -141.59 10.13
C HIS A 2 -8.61 -140.54 9.13
N VAL A 3 -7.33 -140.10 9.06
CA VAL A 3 -6.02 -140.29 9.75
C VAL A 3 -4.97 -139.33 9.08
N LYS A 4 -4.17 -138.62 9.89
CA LYS A 4 -2.68 -138.34 9.90
C LYS A 4 -1.82 -137.84 8.69
N PHE A 5 -0.74 -137.11 9.11
CA PHE A 5 0.70 -137.10 8.65
C PHE A 5 1.05 -136.26 7.39
N SER A 6 2.23 -135.66 7.13
CA SER A 6 3.65 -135.73 7.58
C SER A 6 4.42 -134.57 6.85
N VAL A 7 5.32 -133.75 7.45
CA VAL A 7 6.82 -133.87 7.53
C VAL A 7 7.68 -133.15 6.45
N LEU A 8 8.63 -132.32 6.93
CA LEU A 8 10.03 -132.00 6.50
C LEU A 8 10.41 -131.13 5.25
N LEU A 9 11.33 -130.17 5.48
CA LEU A 9 12.76 -130.16 5.03
C LEU A 9 13.28 -128.96 4.17
N CYS A 10 14.42 -128.39 4.62
CA CYS A 10 15.52 -127.69 3.90
C CYS A 10 15.23 -126.42 3.08
N ALA A 11 16.16 -125.50 2.81
CA ALA A 11 17.49 -125.14 3.31
C ALA A 11 17.92 -123.86 2.54
N ALA A 12 18.57 -122.94 3.27
CA ALA A 12 19.67 -122.06 2.84
C ALA A 12 19.56 -121.11 1.60
N PHE A 13 20.35 -120.03 1.70
CA PHE A 13 20.83 -119.14 0.62
C PHE A 13 19.90 -118.00 0.14
N MET A 14 20.08 -116.78 0.66
CA MET A 14 21.05 -115.81 0.11
C MET A 14 20.90 -114.42 0.77
N LEU A 15 22.04 -113.90 1.22
CA LEU A 15 22.28 -112.50 1.52
C LEU A 15 22.14 -111.63 0.27
N GLY A 16 21.56 -110.45 0.41
CA GLY A 16 21.56 -109.39 -0.60
C GLY A 16 21.02 -108.08 -0.01
N ALA A 17 21.91 -107.11 0.16
CA ALA A 17 21.69 -105.81 0.79
C ALA A 17 20.69 -104.89 0.05
N CYS A 18 20.01 -104.01 0.80
CA CYS A 18 20.12 -102.55 0.62
C CYS A 18 19.36 -101.79 1.71
N SER A 19 20.10 -100.88 2.32
CA SER A 19 19.73 -99.82 3.25
C SER A 19 18.65 -98.88 2.70
N ASN A 20 17.77 -98.39 3.57
CA ASN A 20 17.20 -97.06 3.37
C ASN A 20 17.06 -96.36 4.74
N GLU A 21 18.00 -95.46 5.01
CA GLU A 21 18.04 -94.56 6.16
C GLU A 21 16.79 -93.69 6.19
N GLN A 22 16.11 -93.67 7.34
CA GLN A 22 15.08 -92.70 7.65
C GLN A 22 15.73 -91.37 8.01
N ALA A 23 15.71 -90.41 7.09
CA ALA A 23 15.94 -89.01 7.43
C ALA A 23 14.61 -88.38 7.86
N VAL A 24 14.38 -88.31 9.17
CA VAL A 24 13.36 -87.44 9.75
C VAL A 24 13.89 -86.02 9.63
N GLU A 25 13.47 -85.28 8.62
CA GLU A 25 13.73 -83.85 8.53
C GLU A 25 13.00 -83.15 9.68
N ARG A 26 13.76 -82.78 10.73
CA ARG A 26 13.30 -81.76 11.69
C ARG A 26 13.16 -80.47 10.90
N ALA A 27 11.92 -80.07 10.62
CA ALA A 27 11.61 -78.71 10.18
C ALA A 27 12.08 -77.76 11.29
N SER A 28 13.29 -77.23 11.14
CA SER A 28 13.72 -76.05 11.86
C SER A 28 12.75 -74.94 11.48
N GLU A 29 12.10 -74.29 12.45
CA GLU A 29 11.40 -73.02 12.25
C GLU A 29 12.44 -72.01 11.76
N LYS A 30 12.68 -72.02 10.45
CA LYS A 30 13.46 -71.01 9.77
C LYS A 30 12.56 -69.79 9.71
N THR A 31 12.68 -68.89 10.68
CA THR A 31 12.08 -67.56 10.57
C THR A 31 12.51 -66.98 9.24
N LEU A 32 11.57 -66.91 8.30
CA LEU A 32 11.74 -66.26 7.01
C LEU A 32 11.85 -64.76 7.27
N SER A 33 13.04 -64.30 7.68
CA SER A 33 13.47 -62.91 7.56
C SER A 33 13.88 -62.66 6.10
N ALA A 34 12.96 -62.96 5.17
CA ALA A 34 13.13 -62.49 3.81
C ALA A 34 12.81 -60.98 3.83
N PRO A 35 13.75 -60.10 3.44
CA PRO A 35 13.45 -58.67 3.41
C PRO A 35 12.28 -58.43 2.46
N LEU A 36 11.21 -57.83 2.99
CA LEU A 36 10.05 -57.40 2.20
C LEU A 36 10.48 -56.18 1.39
N THR A 37 10.74 -56.38 0.10
CA THR A 37 11.08 -55.28 -0.81
C THR A 37 9.80 -54.73 -1.44
N ALA A 38 9.54 -53.45 -1.22
CA ALA A 38 8.48 -52.70 -1.89
C ALA A 38 9.08 -51.71 -2.88
N SER A 39 8.49 -51.61 -4.07
CA SER A 39 8.78 -50.55 -5.02
C SER A 39 8.05 -49.28 -4.61
N GLY A 40 8.70 -48.13 -4.73
CA GLY A 40 8.12 -46.82 -4.44
C GLY A 40 8.80 -45.73 -5.25
N GLU A 41 8.11 -44.60 -5.39
CA GLU A 41 8.60 -43.41 -6.07
C GLU A 41 8.93 -42.32 -5.06
N ILE A 42 10.00 -41.57 -5.32
CA ILE A 42 10.36 -40.40 -4.52
C ILE A 42 9.61 -39.19 -5.07
N VAL A 43 8.88 -38.51 -4.20
CA VAL A 43 8.19 -37.25 -4.50
C VAL A 43 8.77 -36.13 -3.64
N SER A 44 8.70 -34.90 -4.15
CA SER A 44 9.06 -33.72 -3.38
C SER A 44 8.17 -33.60 -2.13
N LEU A 45 8.79 -33.30 -0.99
CA LEU A 45 8.04 -33.08 0.26
C LEU A 45 7.19 -31.81 0.18
N ASP A 46 7.72 -30.76 -0.44
CA ASP A 46 7.03 -29.47 -0.63
C ASP A 46 7.49 -28.81 -1.94
N SER A 47 6.69 -27.90 -2.47
CA SER A 47 7.00 -27.10 -3.66
C SER A 47 6.45 -25.68 -3.49
N ALA A 48 7.32 -24.67 -3.66
CA ALA A 48 6.93 -23.27 -3.64
C ALA A 48 7.16 -22.63 -5.02
N SER A 49 6.24 -21.75 -5.42
CA SER A 49 6.37 -20.92 -6.62
C SER A 49 6.58 -19.47 -6.22
N VAL A 50 7.70 -18.88 -6.67
CA VAL A 50 7.99 -17.45 -6.45
C VAL A 50 7.53 -16.68 -7.69
N SER A 51 6.73 -15.64 -7.48
CA SER A 51 6.22 -14.78 -8.54
C SER A 51 6.53 -13.31 -8.23
N PRO A 52 6.61 -12.43 -9.25
CA PRO A 52 6.80 -11.00 -9.01
C PRO A 52 5.70 -10.41 -8.13
N PRO A 53 6.01 -9.40 -7.29
CA PRO A 53 5.00 -8.68 -6.54
C PRO A 53 4.09 -7.89 -7.49
N SER A 54 2.82 -7.69 -7.08
CA SER A 54 1.86 -6.93 -7.87
C SER A 54 1.97 -5.44 -7.57
N ILE A 55 2.69 -4.70 -8.43
CA ILE A 55 2.86 -3.25 -8.32
C ILE A 55 1.94 -2.54 -9.33
N ARG A 56 1.16 -1.57 -8.87
CA ARG A 56 0.20 -0.85 -9.73
C ARG A 56 0.89 -0.05 -10.82
N GLY A 57 0.47 -0.31 -12.06
CA GLY A 57 1.03 0.37 -13.24
C GLY A 57 2.43 -0.11 -13.61
N MET A 58 2.93 -1.21 -13.03
CA MET A 58 4.21 -1.82 -13.35
C MET A 58 4.03 -3.33 -13.55
N TRP A 59 3.83 -3.73 -14.81
CA TRP A 59 3.69 -5.13 -15.19
C TRP A 59 5.01 -5.74 -15.71
N GLN A 60 5.95 -4.89 -16.14
CA GLN A 60 7.30 -5.29 -16.52
C GLN A 60 8.25 -4.96 -15.38
N MET A 61 8.88 -5.98 -14.81
CA MET A 61 9.91 -5.83 -13.79
C MET A 61 11.20 -6.46 -14.31
N LYS A 62 12.28 -5.69 -14.34
CA LYS A 62 13.59 -6.22 -14.71
C LYS A 62 14.16 -6.99 -13.53
N VAL A 63 14.58 -8.22 -13.78
CA VAL A 63 15.34 -8.99 -12.79
C VAL A 63 16.75 -8.40 -12.69
N GLN A 64 17.11 -7.89 -11.52
CA GLN A 64 18.45 -7.38 -11.21
C GLN A 64 19.37 -8.50 -10.70
N PHE A 65 18.80 -9.46 -9.97
CA PHE A 65 19.53 -10.60 -9.42
C PHE A 65 18.62 -11.82 -9.38
N LEU A 66 19.18 -12.98 -9.71
CA LEU A 66 18.54 -14.29 -9.59
C LEU A 66 19.60 -15.28 -9.09
N VAL A 67 19.23 -16.11 -8.12
CA VAL A 67 20.09 -17.20 -7.64
C VAL A 67 20.34 -18.23 -8.76
N PRO A 68 21.56 -18.80 -8.88
CA PRO A 68 21.82 -19.83 -9.87
C PRO A 68 20.90 -21.05 -9.67
N GLU A 69 20.55 -21.70 -10.77
CA GLU A 69 19.75 -22.92 -10.74
C GLU A 69 20.45 -24.05 -9.96
N ASN A 70 19.66 -24.94 -9.35
CA ASN A 70 20.14 -26.07 -8.54
C ASN A 70 20.97 -25.69 -7.30
N THR A 71 20.87 -24.44 -6.84
CA THR A 71 21.50 -23.99 -5.60
C THR A 71 20.65 -24.41 -4.39
N ASN A 72 21.27 -24.99 -3.38
CA ASN A 72 20.62 -25.20 -2.08
C ASN A 72 20.52 -23.87 -1.33
N VAL A 73 19.31 -23.50 -0.94
CA VAL A 73 18.98 -22.22 -0.27
C VAL A 73 18.29 -22.50 1.06
N SER A 74 18.46 -21.59 2.03
CA SER A 74 17.81 -21.62 3.33
C SER A 74 16.70 -20.59 3.43
N GLU A 75 15.85 -20.70 4.45
CA GLU A 75 14.81 -19.70 4.72
C GLU A 75 15.45 -18.33 4.99
N GLY A 76 14.93 -17.30 4.31
CA GLY A 76 15.45 -15.92 4.39
C GLY A 76 16.50 -15.57 3.34
N ASP A 77 17.00 -16.54 2.57
CA ASP A 77 17.93 -16.25 1.49
C ASP A 77 17.26 -15.46 0.36
N MET A 78 18.00 -14.51 -0.20
CA MET A 78 17.53 -13.74 -1.35
C MET A 78 17.58 -14.60 -2.60
N LEU A 79 16.42 -14.96 -3.14
CA LEU A 79 16.31 -15.75 -4.38
C LEU A 79 16.29 -14.86 -5.63
N LEU A 80 15.62 -13.71 -5.53
CA LEU A 80 15.27 -12.85 -6.65
C LEU A 80 15.22 -11.40 -6.19
N LYS A 81 15.80 -10.48 -6.97
CA LYS A 81 15.66 -9.04 -6.78
C LYS A 81 15.26 -8.40 -8.08
N PHE A 82 14.21 -7.58 -8.03
CA PHE A 82 13.80 -6.75 -9.15
C PHE A 82 14.44 -5.36 -9.09
N ASP A 83 14.60 -4.73 -10.24
CA ASP A 83 15.00 -3.34 -10.35
C ASP A 83 13.85 -2.42 -9.91
N GLY A 84 14.03 -1.77 -8.75
CA GLY A 84 13.05 -0.85 -8.17
C GLY A 84 13.25 0.62 -8.56
N GLN A 85 14.19 0.95 -9.46
CA GLN A 85 14.56 2.33 -9.74
C GLN A 85 13.37 3.19 -10.19
N GLN A 86 12.50 2.65 -11.05
CA GLN A 86 11.31 3.38 -11.52
C GLN A 86 10.34 3.71 -10.38
N LEU A 87 10.11 2.77 -9.44
CA LEU A 87 9.26 3.00 -8.28
C LEU A 87 9.87 4.06 -7.36
N GLN A 88 11.19 3.99 -7.15
CA GLN A 88 11.90 4.95 -6.32
C GLN A 88 11.84 6.37 -6.90
N THR A 89 12.06 6.53 -8.21
CA THR A 89 11.90 7.82 -8.89
C THR A 89 10.49 8.37 -8.72
N LYS A 90 9.46 7.53 -8.93
CA LYS A 90 8.05 7.92 -8.77
C LYS A 90 7.73 8.36 -7.34
N LEU A 91 8.29 7.69 -6.32
CA LEU A 91 8.12 8.08 -4.92
C LEU A 91 8.77 9.45 -4.64
N ILE A 92 9.98 9.68 -5.14
CA ILE A 92 10.70 10.96 -4.99
C ILE A 92 9.92 12.10 -5.66
N GLU A 93 9.42 11.87 -6.88
CA GLU A 93 8.60 12.84 -7.61
C GLU A 93 7.32 13.19 -6.85
N GLN A 94 6.57 12.19 -6.37
CA GLN A 94 5.33 12.42 -5.61
C GLN A 94 5.58 13.11 -4.27
N GLN A 95 6.68 12.77 -3.58
CA GLN A 95 7.08 13.43 -2.35
C GLN A 95 7.42 14.90 -2.61
N SER A 96 8.20 15.17 -3.67
CA SER A 96 8.59 16.53 -4.06
C SER A 96 7.37 17.37 -4.46
N GLU A 97 6.42 16.79 -5.20
CA GLU A 97 5.16 17.43 -5.57
C GLU A 97 4.33 17.78 -4.34
N LEU A 98 4.22 16.85 -3.38
CA LEU A 98 3.51 17.08 -2.12
C LEU A 98 4.14 18.19 -1.28
N ASP A 99 5.46 18.18 -1.14
CA ASP A 99 6.17 19.17 -0.33
C ASP A 99 6.12 20.57 -0.97
N ALA A 100 6.23 20.65 -2.30
CA ALA A 100 6.02 21.89 -3.03
C ALA A 100 4.61 22.43 -2.83
N GLU A 101 3.57 21.58 -2.91
CA GLU A 101 2.19 22.02 -2.71
C GLU A 101 1.93 22.50 -1.28
N LYS A 102 2.48 21.81 -0.26
CA LYS A 102 2.39 22.27 1.13
C LYS A 102 3.04 23.64 1.32
N LYS A 103 4.19 23.88 0.69
CA LYS A 103 4.89 25.16 0.75
C LYS A 103 4.12 26.27 0.03
N ASN A 104 3.51 25.96 -1.10
CA ASN A 104 2.63 26.89 -1.81
C ASN A 104 1.41 27.24 -0.95
N PHE A 105 0.79 26.27 -0.28
CA PHE A 105 -0.33 26.50 0.63
C PHE A 105 0.07 27.36 1.83
N GLU A 106 1.21 27.08 2.46
CA GLU A 106 1.75 27.91 3.55
C GLU A 106 1.98 29.36 3.10
N LYS A 107 2.53 29.55 1.90
CA LYS A 107 2.71 30.87 1.29
C LYS A 107 1.35 31.55 1.04
N GLU A 108 0.38 30.84 0.48
CA GLU A 108 -0.96 31.37 0.21
C GLU A 108 -1.68 31.81 1.49
N LEU A 109 -1.53 31.07 2.59
CA LEU A 109 -2.05 31.48 3.90
C LEU A 109 -1.44 32.81 4.37
N LEU A 110 -0.13 32.98 4.23
CA LEU A 110 0.55 34.23 4.60
C LEU A 110 0.11 35.39 3.71
N GLU A 111 -0.04 35.17 2.40
CA GLU A 111 -0.52 36.18 1.46
C GLU A 111 -1.98 36.56 1.73
N ASN A 112 -2.83 35.58 2.08
CA ASN A 112 -4.21 35.80 2.45
C ASN A 112 -4.33 36.59 3.76
N GLU A 113 -3.49 36.32 4.75
CA GLU A 113 -3.47 37.07 6.01
C GLU A 113 -3.03 38.51 5.78
N ALA A 114 -1.97 38.73 4.99
CA ALA A 114 -1.52 40.07 4.62
C ALA A 114 -2.63 40.85 3.91
N ARG A 115 -3.31 40.23 2.94
CA ARG A 115 -4.44 40.83 2.22
C ARG A 115 -5.63 41.10 3.15
N ALA A 116 -5.89 40.26 4.14
CA ALA A 116 -6.94 40.49 5.13
C ALA A 116 -6.69 41.77 5.93
N GLU A 117 -5.46 41.96 6.40
CA GLU A 117 -5.06 43.16 7.14
C GLU A 117 -5.05 44.42 6.24
N GLU A 118 -4.64 44.31 4.98
CA GLU A 118 -4.77 45.41 4.00
C GLU A 118 -6.22 45.84 3.81
N LEU A 119 -7.15 44.89 3.63
CA LEU A 119 -8.57 45.17 3.45
C LEU A 119 -9.19 45.77 4.72
N LYS A 120 -8.76 45.32 5.89
CA LYS A 120 -9.19 45.86 7.19
C LYS A 120 -8.70 47.29 7.39
N LEU A 121 -7.46 47.60 7.01
CA LEU A 121 -6.94 48.96 7.01
C LEU A 121 -7.73 49.85 6.03
N ALA A 122 -7.93 49.39 4.79
CA ALA A 122 -8.68 50.12 3.78
C ALA A 122 -10.13 50.40 4.22
N LEU A 123 -10.78 49.44 4.89
CA LEU A 123 -12.11 49.62 5.46
C LEU A 123 -12.11 50.68 6.57
N ALA A 124 -11.13 50.63 7.48
CA ALA A 124 -10.99 51.61 8.56
C ALA A 124 -10.74 53.03 8.01
N GLU A 125 -9.88 53.16 7.00
CA GLU A 125 -9.61 54.43 6.31
C GLU A 125 -10.88 54.95 5.60
N ALA A 126 -11.61 54.09 4.91
CA ALA A 126 -12.86 54.46 4.25
C ALA A 126 -13.93 54.90 5.27
N GLN A 127 -14.02 54.22 6.42
CA GLN A 127 -14.92 54.59 7.51
C GLN A 127 -14.54 55.96 8.10
N MET A 128 -13.25 56.19 8.36
CA MET A 128 -12.76 57.45 8.90
C MET A 128 -13.02 58.62 7.94
N ASN A 129 -12.78 58.41 6.64
CA ASN A 129 -13.11 59.40 5.61
C ASN A 129 -14.62 59.65 5.51
N TYR A 130 -15.44 58.61 5.57
CA TYR A 130 -16.90 58.74 5.61
C TYR A 130 -17.34 59.61 6.79
N GLU A 131 -16.87 59.32 8.01
CA GLU A 131 -17.24 60.09 9.22
C GLU A 131 -16.73 61.54 9.18
N LYS A 132 -15.60 61.79 8.51
CA LYS A 132 -15.06 63.13 8.30
C LYS A 132 -15.95 63.91 7.33
N GLU A 133 -16.20 63.37 6.14
CA GLU A 133 -16.97 64.07 5.09
C GLU A 133 -18.45 64.20 5.48
N LYS A 134 -18.99 63.25 6.25
CA LYS A 134 -20.32 63.35 6.87
C LYS A 134 -20.42 64.58 7.77
N ARG A 135 -19.47 64.76 8.69
CA ARG A 135 -19.43 65.92 9.58
C ARG A 135 -19.29 67.24 8.81
N LEU A 136 -18.48 67.27 7.76
CA LEU A 136 -18.33 68.45 6.90
C LEU A 136 -19.63 68.78 6.15
N ALA A 137 -20.35 67.78 5.65
CA ALA A 137 -21.64 67.98 5.00
C ALA A 137 -22.77 68.37 5.97
N GLU A 138 -22.66 68.01 7.26
CA GLU A 138 -23.60 68.41 8.31
C GLU A 138 -23.36 69.83 8.84
N ILE A 139 -22.10 70.28 8.91
CA ILE A 139 -21.72 71.64 9.36
C ILE A 139 -21.86 72.62 8.18
N VAL A 140 -23.10 72.91 7.81
CA VAL A 140 -23.40 73.85 6.73
C VAL A 140 -24.08 75.10 7.28
N ASP A 141 -23.34 76.21 7.36
CA ASP A 141 -23.84 77.52 7.78
C ASP A 141 -24.68 78.22 6.68
N ILE A 142 -25.48 79.20 7.08
CA ILE A 142 -26.28 80.08 6.23
C ILE A 142 -25.36 80.93 5.34
N SER A 143 -24.15 81.25 5.82
CA SER A 143 -23.14 82.04 5.08
C SER A 143 -22.37 81.26 4.01
N THR A 144 -22.44 79.93 4.00
CA THR A 144 -21.69 79.11 3.05
C THR A 144 -22.24 79.26 1.64
N LYS A 145 -21.36 79.53 0.67
CA LYS A 145 -21.73 79.66 -0.75
C LYS A 145 -22.40 78.36 -1.24
N ARG A 146 -23.46 78.48 -2.04
CA ARG A 146 -24.20 77.34 -2.62
C ARG A 146 -23.28 76.29 -3.27
N VAL A 147 -22.29 76.73 -4.03
CA VAL A 147 -21.33 75.85 -4.72
C VAL A 147 -20.51 75.01 -3.74
N GLU A 148 -20.11 75.57 -2.60
CA GLU A 148 -19.33 74.82 -1.61
C GLU A 148 -20.21 73.78 -0.90
N LYS A 149 -21.49 74.10 -0.64
CA LYS A 149 -22.46 73.12 -0.10
C LYS A 149 -22.63 71.92 -1.05
N GLU A 150 -22.80 72.20 -2.34
CA GLU A 150 -22.93 71.16 -3.37
C GLU A 150 -21.67 70.28 -3.43
N LYS A 151 -20.49 70.89 -3.34
CA LYS A 151 -19.21 70.17 -3.30
C LYS A 151 -19.10 69.26 -2.07
N GLN A 152 -19.38 69.76 -0.88
CA GLN A 152 -19.34 68.97 0.36
C GLN A 152 -20.32 67.78 0.32
N GLN A 153 -21.52 68.00 -0.21
CA GLN A 153 -22.50 66.92 -0.39
C GLN A 153 -21.98 65.84 -1.36
N LYS A 154 -21.33 66.26 -2.45
CA LYS A 154 -20.72 65.33 -3.42
C LYS A 154 -19.53 64.57 -2.83
N GLU A 155 -18.68 65.23 -2.05
CA GLU A 155 -17.57 64.59 -1.35
C GLU A 155 -18.07 63.53 -0.35
N PHE A 156 -19.15 63.84 0.39
CA PHE A 156 -19.82 62.87 1.26
C PHE A 156 -20.39 61.67 0.48
N GLU A 157 -21.07 61.89 -0.64
CA GLU A 157 -21.58 60.82 -1.51
C GLU A 157 -20.44 59.91 -2.01
N ILE A 158 -19.30 60.49 -2.40
CA ILE A 158 -18.10 59.76 -2.81
C ILE A 158 -17.55 58.94 -1.63
N ALA A 159 -17.43 59.52 -0.44
CA ALA A 159 -16.93 58.82 0.74
C ALA A 159 -17.84 57.64 1.12
N LYS A 160 -19.16 57.82 1.05
CA LYS A 160 -20.14 56.74 1.25
C LYS A 160 -19.99 55.61 0.23
N ALA A 161 -19.81 55.94 -1.05
CA ALA A 161 -19.60 54.94 -2.09
C ALA A 161 -18.29 54.15 -1.86
N LYS A 162 -17.21 54.83 -1.46
CA LYS A 162 -15.93 54.19 -1.12
C LYS A 162 -16.04 53.25 0.08
N LEU A 163 -16.75 53.65 1.14
CA LEU A 163 -17.00 52.78 2.29
C LEU A 163 -17.77 51.52 1.90
N ASN A 164 -18.83 51.67 1.10
CA ASN A 164 -19.60 50.53 0.59
C ASN A 164 -18.72 49.59 -0.25
N GLN A 165 -17.85 50.15 -1.11
CA GLN A 165 -16.92 49.37 -1.92
C GLN A 165 -15.94 48.59 -1.05
N ALA A 166 -15.29 49.24 -0.08
CA ALA A 166 -14.34 48.59 0.82
C ALA A 166 -15.01 47.47 1.64
N THR A 167 -16.24 47.71 2.11
CA THR A 167 -17.05 46.71 2.82
C THR A 167 -17.33 45.49 1.94
N GLN A 168 -17.73 45.71 0.68
CA GLN A 168 -18.03 44.63 -0.25
C GLN A 168 -16.77 43.82 -0.60
N GLN A 169 -15.62 44.48 -0.78
CA GLN A 169 -14.35 43.80 -1.04
C GLN A 169 -13.92 42.92 0.15
N ALA A 170 -14.00 43.45 1.37
CA ALA A 170 -13.68 42.69 2.59
C ALA A 170 -14.60 41.46 2.74
N LYS A 171 -15.90 41.61 2.48
CA LYS A 171 -16.86 40.51 2.52
C LYS A 171 -16.57 39.44 1.47
N GLN A 172 -16.38 39.85 0.21
CA GLN A 172 -16.08 38.92 -0.89
C GLN A 172 -14.78 38.15 -0.66
N PHE A 173 -13.77 38.83 -0.12
CA PHE A 173 -12.52 38.20 0.22
C PHE A 173 -12.71 37.14 1.32
N ALA A 174 -13.44 37.45 2.39
CA ALA A 174 -13.73 36.50 3.45
C ALA A 174 -14.48 35.25 2.93
N GLU A 175 -15.50 35.42 2.08
CA GLU A 175 -16.25 34.31 1.49
C GLU A 175 -15.39 33.45 0.55
N THR A 176 -14.55 34.07 -0.28
CA THR A 176 -13.73 33.36 -1.28
C THR A 176 -12.53 32.66 -0.64
N ARG A 177 -11.95 33.26 0.40
CA ARG A 177 -10.79 32.73 1.11
C ARG A 177 -11.05 31.32 1.66
N GLU A 178 -12.17 31.12 2.36
CA GLU A 178 -12.51 29.82 2.95
C GLU A 178 -12.62 28.72 1.87
N LEU A 179 -13.29 29.02 0.76
CA LEU A 179 -13.43 28.09 -0.36
C LEU A 179 -12.06 27.72 -0.96
N ASN A 180 -11.21 28.72 -1.19
CA ASN A 180 -9.89 28.50 -1.76
C ASN A 180 -8.99 27.66 -0.83
N GLU A 181 -9.01 27.95 0.47
CA GLU A 181 -8.28 27.17 1.47
C GLU A 181 -8.73 25.69 1.47
N GLN A 182 -10.03 25.42 1.39
CA GLN A 182 -10.56 24.06 1.31
C GLN A 182 -10.11 23.32 0.03
N LEU A 183 -10.07 24.03 -1.11
CA LEU A 183 -9.60 23.47 -2.38
C LEU A 183 -8.11 23.13 -2.33
N ALA A 184 -7.28 24.03 -1.79
CA ALA A 184 -5.86 23.82 -1.62
C ALA A 184 -5.59 22.61 -0.68
N GLN A 185 -6.29 22.53 0.45
CA GLN A 185 -6.17 21.41 1.38
C GLN A 185 -6.62 20.09 0.73
N SER A 186 -7.68 20.10 -0.06
CA SER A 186 -8.16 18.91 -0.79
C SER A 186 -7.10 18.40 -1.77
N LYS A 187 -6.39 19.31 -2.44
CA LYS A 187 -5.29 18.95 -3.35
C LYS A 187 -4.12 18.31 -2.60
N ILE A 188 -3.74 18.84 -1.44
CA ILE A 188 -2.72 18.23 -0.55
C ILE A 188 -3.15 16.82 -0.13
N ASN A 189 -4.38 16.65 0.34
CA ASN A 189 -4.90 15.35 0.77
C ASN A 189 -4.88 14.31 -0.36
N ARG A 190 -5.19 14.73 -1.60
CA ARG A 190 -5.11 13.88 -2.80
C ARG A 190 -3.67 13.43 -3.06
N LEU A 191 -2.70 14.35 -2.98
CA LEU A 191 -1.28 14.05 -3.17
C LEU A 191 -0.76 13.10 -2.09
N GLN A 192 -1.13 13.33 -0.83
CA GLN A 192 -0.80 12.43 0.29
C GLN A 192 -1.38 11.02 0.09
N SER A 193 -2.64 10.93 -0.34
CA SER A 193 -3.29 9.65 -0.60
C SER A 193 -2.59 8.89 -1.74
N LYS A 194 -2.19 9.60 -2.79
CA LYS A 194 -1.45 9.03 -3.94
C LYS A 194 -0.06 8.55 -3.53
N LEU A 195 0.66 9.32 -2.71
CA LEU A 195 1.96 8.92 -2.15
C LEU A 195 1.81 7.69 -1.26
N GLY A 196 0.86 7.70 -0.32
CA GLY A 196 0.62 6.57 0.57
C GLY A 196 0.16 5.30 -0.16
N GLN A 197 -0.52 5.43 -1.30
CA GLN A 197 -0.79 4.29 -2.19
C GLN A 197 0.50 3.76 -2.81
N THR A 198 1.37 4.62 -3.34
CA THR A 198 2.62 4.18 -3.98
C THR A 198 3.61 3.60 -2.96
N GLN A 199 3.59 4.04 -1.69
CA GLN A 199 4.43 3.49 -0.61
C GLN A 199 4.00 2.10 -0.13
N ARG A 200 2.73 1.73 -0.35
CA ARG A 200 2.19 0.40 -0.03
C ARG A 200 2.39 -0.62 -1.15
N ASP A 201 2.72 -0.14 -2.35
CA ASP A 201 3.06 -0.98 -3.50
C ASP A 201 4.54 -1.37 -3.45
#